data_AF-X1KS24-F1
#
_entry.id   AF-X1KS24-F1
#
_cell.length_a   1.000
_cell.length_b   1.000
_cell.length_c   1.000
_cell.angle_alpha   90.00
_cell.angle_beta   90.00
_cell.angle_gamma   90.00
#
_symmetry.space_group_name_H-M   'P 1'
#
loop_
_entity.id
_entity.type
_entity.pdbx_description
1 polymer ?
#
loop_
_entity_poly.entity_id
_entity_poly.type
_entity_poly.pdbx_seq_one_letter_code
_entity_poly.pdbx_strand_id
1 'polypeptide(L)'
;IYNNLRSAIGAFALQDQRMAQKVIDQKEYIDSLEIKLRKSHINRLNIGVELSQKTSGVHLDLINILKRINDHSFSIAQAVTGKL
;
A
#
# COMPACT_ATOMS: atom_id res chain seq x y z
N ILE A 1 -0.52 0.24 -5.98
CA ILE A 1 -1.27 1.25 -5.18
C ILE A 1 -2.23 2.04 -6.07
N TYR A 2 -1.78 2.84 -7.05
CA TYR A 2 -2.68 3.58 -7.95
C TYR A 2 -3.76 2.69 -8.60
N ASN A 3 -3.37 1.53 -9.13
CA ASN A 3 -4.31 0.57 -9.70
C ASN A 3 -5.32 0.03 -8.67
N ASN A 4 -4.91 -0.20 -7.42
CA ASN A 4 -5.83 -0.64 -6.37
C ASN A 4 -6.83 0.45 -6.01
N LEU A 5 -6.38 1.70 -5.92
CA LEU A 5 -7.27 2.84 -5.68
C LEU A 5 -8.30 2.98 -6.80
N ARG A 6 -7.83 2.96 -8.06
CA ARG A 6 -8.71 3.06 -9.24
C ARG A 6 -9.71 1.90 -9.29
N SER A 7 -9.25 0.67 -9.04
CA SER A 7 -10.11 -0.51 -9.01
C SER A 7 -11.08 -0.50 -7.84
N ALA A 8 -10.69 -0.02 -6.65
CA ALA A 8 -11.60 0.08 -5.50
C ALA A 8 -12.73 1.07 -5.77
N ILE A 9 -12.42 2.24 -6.34
CA ILE A 9 -13.42 3.23 -6.74
C ILE A 9 -14.35 2.67 -7.82
N GLY A 10 -13.79 2.01 -8.84
CA GLY A 10 -14.58 1.37 -9.90
C GLY A 10 -15.49 0.26 -9.38
N ALA A 11 -14.96 -0.60 -8.51
CA ALA A 11 -15.71 -1.67 -7.87
C ALA A 11 -16.87 -1.13 -7.03
N PHE A 12 -16.65 -0.05 -6.29
CA PHE A 12 -17.68 0.60 -5.50
C PHE A 12 -18.78 1.23 -6.38
N ALA A 13 -18.40 1.98 -7.41
CA ALA A 13 -19.35 2.64 -8.30
C ALA A 13 -20.24 1.65 -9.07
N LEU A 14 -19.70 0.48 -9.42
CA LEU A 14 -20.39 -0.54 -10.23
C LEU A 14 -20.91 -1.72 -9.40
N GLN A 15 -20.70 -1.72 -8.08
CA GLN A 15 -20.97 -2.86 -7.21
C GLN A 15 -20.29 -4.17 -7.69
N ASP A 16 -19.11 -4.05 -8.32
CA ASP A 16 -18.38 -5.18 -8.89
C ASP A 16 -17.57 -5.92 -7.80
N GLN A 17 -18.15 -7.00 -7.29
CA GLN A 17 -17.52 -7.84 -6.28
C GLN A 17 -16.23 -8.52 -6.75
N ARG A 18 -16.10 -8.85 -8.04
CA ARG A 18 -14.89 -9.49 -8.56
C ARG A 18 -13.74 -8.50 -8.60
N MET A 19 -14.01 -7.26 -9.01
CA MET A 19 -13.02 -6.18 -8.99
C MET A 19 -12.61 -5.83 -7.56
N ALA A 20 -13.57 -5.77 -6.62
CA ALA A 20 -13.29 -5.57 -5.20
C ALA A 20 -12.42 -6.70 -4.64
N GLN A 21 -12.74 -7.97 -4.93
CA GLN A 21 -11.96 -9.11 -4.44
C GLN A 21 -10.50 -9.05 -4.94
N LYS A 22 -10.27 -8.66 -6.20
CA LYS A 22 -8.90 -8.44 -6.69
C LYS A 22 -8.12 -7.39 -5.90
N VAL A 23 -8.77 -6.32 -5.42
CA VAL A 23 -8.12 -5.32 -4.57
C VAL A 23 -7.77 -5.91 -3.20
N ILE A 24 -8.68 -6.70 -2.62
CA ILE A 24 -8.47 -7.40 -1.34
C ILE A 24 -7.27 -8.34 -1.44
N ASP A 25 -7.19 -9.15 -2.50
CA ASP A 25 -6.13 -10.14 -2.69
C ASP A 25 -4.73 -9.51 -2.84
N GLN A 26 -4.65 -8.23 -3.23
CA GLN A 26 -3.38 -7.50 -3.33
C GLN A 26 -2.83 -7.02 -1.98
N LYS A 27 -3.61 -7.10 -0.90
CA LYS A 27 -3.23 -6.60 0.42
C LYS A 27 -1.93 -7.24 0.92
N GLU A 28 -1.87 -8.56 0.93
CA GLU A 28 -0.73 -9.31 1.47
C GLU A 28 0.57 -8.98 0.72
N TYR A 29 0.51 -8.92 -0.61
CA TYR A 29 1.65 -8.53 -1.42
C TYR A 29 2.15 -7.11 -1.08
N ILE A 30 1.24 -6.15 -0.92
CA ILE A 30 1.61 -4.75 -0.62
C ILE A 30 2.16 -4.62 0.81
N ASP A 31 1.62 -5.37 1.78
CA ASP A 31 2.16 -5.45 3.14
C ASP A 31 3.57 -6.02 3.13
N SER A 32 3.81 -7.10 2.39
CA SER A 32 5.15 -7.68 2.25
C SER A 32 6.15 -6.71 1.61
N LEU A 33 5.68 -5.91 0.63
CA LEU A 33 6.50 -4.93 -0.06
C LEU A 33 6.88 -3.76 0.87
N GLU A 34 5.95 -3.30 1.71
CA GLU A 34 6.21 -2.26 2.71
C GLU A 34 7.30 -2.71 3.71
N ILE A 35 7.19 -3.93 4.24
CA ILE A 35 8.21 -4.52 5.13
C ILE A 35 9.57 -4.59 4.42
N LYS A 36 9.59 -5.06 3.17
CA LYS A 36 10.82 -5.18 2.37
C LYS A 36 11.49 -3.82 2.15
N LEU A 37 10.70 -2.79 1.81
CA LEU A 37 11.21 -1.44 1.56
C LEU A 37 11.78 -0.80 2.83
N ARG A 38 11.12 -0.99 3.99
CA ARG A 38 11.65 -0.54 5.29
C ARG A 38 12.96 -1.22 5.63
N LYS A 39 13.03 -2.55 5.52
CA LYS A 39 14.26 -3.32 5.79
C LYS A 39 15.40 -2.87 4.88
N SER A 40 15.11 -2.66 3.60
CA SER A 40 16.08 -2.13 2.64
C SER A 40 16.58 -0.74 3.05
N HIS A 41 15.69 0.16 3.49
CA HIS A 41 16.08 1.49 3.95
C HIS A 41 16.94 1.42 5.21
N ILE A 42 16.55 0.63 6.22
CA ILE A 42 17.34 0.40 7.44
C ILE A 42 18.73 -0.14 7.10
N ASN A 43 18.83 -1.09 6.17
CA ASN A 43 20.13 -1.60 5.74
C ASN A 43 21.01 -0.49 5.12
N ARG A 44 20.45 0.41 4.32
CA ARG A 44 21.19 1.57 3.80
C ARG A 44 21.68 2.51 4.91
N LEU A 45 20.90 2.68 5.97
CA LEU A 45 21.30 3.46 7.14
C LEU A 45 22.45 2.78 7.90
N ASN A 46 22.37 1.46 8.11
CA ASN A 46 23.37 0.68 8.83
C ASN A 46 24.75 0.70 8.14
N ILE A 47 24.80 0.69 6.81
CA ILE A 47 26.05 0.77 6.04
C ILE A 47 26.51 2.22 5.78
N GLY A 48 25.83 3.22 6.34
CA GLY A 48 26.26 4.61 6.30
C GLY A 48 26.01 5.35 4.98
N VAL A 49 24.98 5.00 4.19
CA VAL A 49 24.66 5.73 2.96
C VAL A 49 24.20 7.16 3.30
N GLU A 50 25.08 8.14 3.07
CA GLU A 50 24.91 9.55 3.45
C GLU A 50 23.57 10.15 2.94
N LEU A 51 23.23 9.93 1.67
CA LEU A 51 21.97 10.42 1.09
C LEU A 51 20.75 9.79 1.78
N SER A 52 20.82 8.51 2.17
CA SER A 52 19.71 7.85 2.89
C SER A 52 19.57 8.40 4.30
N GLN A 53 20.66 8.75 4.98
CA GLN A 53 20.61 9.39 6.29
C GLN A 53 19.98 10.78 6.21
N LYS A 54 20.42 11.61 5.25
CA LYS A 54 19.92 12.98 5.03
C LYS A 54 18.44 13.02 4.63
N THR A 55 17.90 11.95 4.03
CA THR A 55 16.54 11.91 3.48
C THR A 55 15.65 10.83 4.12
N SER A 56 16.04 10.31 5.29
CA SER A 56 15.37 9.18 5.95
C SER A 56 13.89 9.43 6.22
N GLY A 57 13.56 10.61 6.78
CA GLY A 57 12.17 11.00 7.06
C GLY A 57 11.27 10.89 5.83
N VAL A 58 11.68 11.51 4.71
CA VAL A 58 10.91 11.50 3.45
C VAL A 58 10.74 10.08 2.89
N HIS A 59 11.76 9.21 3.00
CA HIS A 59 11.65 7.82 2.57
C HIS A 59 10.57 7.06 3.34
N LEU A 60 10.58 7.20 4.67
CA LEU A 60 9.65 6.51 5.55
C LEU A 60 8.23 7.08 5.41
N ASP A 61 8.10 8.39 5.27
CA ASP A 61 6.82 9.07 5.04
C ASP A 61 6.19 8.64 3.72
N LEU A 62 6.98 8.52 2.64
CA LEU A 62 6.49 8.06 1.36
C LEU A 62 5.94 6.63 1.47
N ILE A 63 6.68 5.72 2.12
CA ILE A 63 6.22 4.34 2.37
C ILE A 63 4.91 4.35 3.18
N ASN A 64 4.84 5.16 4.24
CA ASN A 64 3.65 5.30 5.08
C ASN A 64 2.42 5.77 4.29
N ILE A 65 2.56 6.84 3.50
CA ILE A 65 1.47 7.42 2.72
C ILE A 65 0.97 6.42 1.67
N LEU A 66 1.89 5.76 0.98
CA LEU A 66 1.60 4.73 0.00
C LEU A 66 0.83 3.55 0.62
N LYS A 67 1.26 3.09 1.80
CA LYS A 67 0.57 2.06 2.57
C LYS A 67 -0.85 2.48 2.94
N ARG A 68 -1.02 3.69 3.47
CA ARG A 68 -2.32 4.25 3.89
C ARG A 68 -3.30 4.36 2.72
N ILE A 69 -2.86 4.82 1.56
CA ILE A 69 -3.71 4.87 0.36
C ILE A 69 -4.18 3.46 -0.01
N ASN A 70 -3.31 2.46 0.07
CA ASN A 70 -3.69 1.09 -0.20
C ASN A 70 -4.67 0.52 0.84
N ASP A 71 -4.51 0.88 2.10
CA ASP A 71 -5.40 0.44 3.18
C ASP A 71 -6.80 1.02 3.02
N HIS A 72 -6.91 2.29 2.63
CA HIS A 72 -8.21 2.87 2.27
C HIS A 72 -8.82 2.17 1.04
N SER A 73 -8.01 1.84 0.03
CA SER A 73 -8.48 1.09 -1.14
C SER A 73 -9.02 -0.29 -0.74
N PHE A 74 -8.34 -0.97 0.18
CA PHE A 74 -8.76 -2.24 0.76
C PHE A 74 -10.08 -2.13 1.53
N SER A 75 -10.23 -1.13 2.41
CA SER A 75 -11.47 -0.90 3.17
C SER A 75 -12.67 -0.63 2.25
N ILE A 76 -12.48 0.16 1.18
CA ILE A 76 -13.54 0.38 0.17
C ILE A 76 -13.94 -0.95 -0.48
N ALA A 77 -12.97 -1.77 -0.87
CA ALA A 77 -13.25 -3.07 -1.48
C ALA A 77 -13.95 -4.04 -0.51
N GLN A 78 -13.56 -4.07 0.77
CA GLN A 78 -14.26 -4.87 1.79
C GLN A 78 -15.72 -4.48 1.91
N ALA A 79 -16.03 -3.18 1.88
CA ALA A 79 -17.40 -2.66 1.92
C ALA A 79 -18.25 -3.20 0.75
N VAL A 80 -17.70 -3.25 -0.46
CA VAL A 80 -18.38 -3.80 -1.65
C VAL A 80 -18.66 -5.30 -1.51
N THR A 81 -17.74 -6.05 -0.89
CA THR A 81 -17.91 -7.49 -0.67
C THR A 81 -18.74 -7.85 0.57
N GLY A 82 -19.18 -6.87 1.37
CA GLY A 82 -19.91 -7.11 2.61
C GLY A 82 -19.06 -7.75 3.73
N LYS A 83 -17.74 -7.57 3.69
CA LYS A 83 -16.77 -8.13 4.65
C LYS A 83 -16.25 -7.09 5.66
N LEU A 84 -17.06 -6.08 5.95
CA LEU A 84 -16.78 -5.02 6.93
C LEU A 84 -16.84 -5.56 8.36
#